data_AF-A0A821NHA9-F1
#
_entry.id   AF-A0A821NHA9-F1
#
_cell.length_a   1.000
_cell.length_b   1.000
_cell.length_c   1.000
_cell.angle_alpha   90.00
_cell.angle_beta   90.00
_cell.angle_gamma   90.00
#
_symmetry.space_group_name_H-M   'P 1'
#
loop_
_entity.id
_entity.type
_entity.pdbx_description
1 polymer ?
#
loop_
_entity_poly.entity_id
_entity_poly.type
_entity_poly.pdbx_seq_one_letter_code
_entity_poly.pdbx_strand_id
1 'polypeptide(L)'
;FYAFGPAFRCNLLAAPFRSVDIYPLMSYILHLNQRKTNGSLDNAKHILIDFSSSNLSKVLVVICIMLVIVMAFIYTICACRHCRQLIYTEPKSVPEQYCLLSNDGSTNNLVVSESEDEQGID
;
A
#
# COMPACT_ATOMS: atom_id res chain seq x y z
N PHE A 1 -46.35 -18.59 -1.28
CA PHE A 1 -45.62 -17.35 -1.60
C PHE A 1 -44.43 -17.74 -2.46
N TYR A 2 -44.25 -17.10 -3.61
CA TYR A 2 -43.10 -17.32 -4.50
C TYR A 2 -42.47 -15.96 -4.78
N ALA A 3 -41.15 -15.87 -4.69
CA ALA A 3 -40.42 -14.62 -4.88
C ALA A 3 -39.09 -14.88 -5.57
N PHE A 4 -38.72 -14.00 -6.49
CA PHE A 4 -37.46 -14.04 -7.21
C PHE A 4 -36.90 -12.62 -7.31
N GLY A 5 -35.60 -12.46 -7.12
CA GLY A 5 -34.93 -11.18 -7.23
C GLY A 5 -33.61 -11.15 -6.44
N PRO A 6 -32.83 -10.06 -6.58
CA PRO A 6 -31.50 -9.94 -5.99
C PRO A 6 -31.50 -9.87 -4.46
N ALA A 7 -32.63 -9.55 -3.84
CA ALA A 7 -32.77 -9.50 -2.38
C ALA A 7 -33.10 -10.86 -1.75
N PHE A 8 -33.54 -11.84 -2.54
CA PHE A 8 -33.97 -13.16 -2.08
C PHE A 8 -32.88 -14.21 -2.28
N ARG A 9 -32.81 -15.20 -1.39
CA ARG A 9 -31.90 -16.34 -1.56
C ARG A 9 -32.34 -17.19 -2.76
N CYS A 10 -31.36 -17.63 -3.56
CA CYS A 10 -31.61 -18.48 -4.72
C CYS A 10 -31.93 -19.92 -4.30
N ASN A 11 -32.88 -20.55 -5.00
CA ASN A 11 -33.23 -21.96 -4.86
C ASN A 11 -33.56 -22.41 -3.42
N LEU A 12 -34.16 -21.51 -2.63
CA LEU A 12 -34.55 -21.78 -1.25
C LEU A 12 -36.01 -22.23 -1.18
N LEU A 13 -36.25 -23.41 -0.61
CA LEU A 13 -37.57 -23.80 -0.11
C LEU A 13 -37.71 -23.32 1.33
N ALA A 14 -38.35 -22.17 1.51
CA ALA A 14 -38.51 -21.51 2.81
C ALA A 14 -39.57 -22.19 3.69
N ALA A 15 -39.44 -22.05 5.01
CA ALA A 15 -40.47 -22.47 5.94
C ALA A 15 -41.73 -21.59 5.78
N PRO A 16 -42.93 -22.13 6.07
CA PRO A 16 -44.15 -21.33 6.05
C PRO A 16 -44.06 -20.15 7.01
N PHE A 17 -44.55 -19.00 6.57
CA PHE A 17 -44.66 -17.78 7.39
C PHE A 17 -46.03 -17.14 7.18
N ARG A 18 -46.40 -16.18 8.04
CA ARG A 18 -47.73 -15.58 8.00
C ARG A 18 -47.81 -14.50 6.92
N SER A 19 -48.98 -14.36 6.30
CA SER A 19 -49.21 -13.31 5.29
C SER A 19 -48.97 -11.89 5.81
N VAL A 20 -49.18 -11.64 7.12
CA VAL A 20 -48.92 -10.34 7.74
C VAL A 20 -47.44 -9.94 7.73
N ASP A 21 -46.52 -10.90 7.61
CA ASP A 21 -45.08 -10.64 7.60
C ASP A 21 -44.58 -10.18 6.22
N ILE A 22 -45.43 -10.28 5.18
CA ILE A 22 -45.11 -9.83 3.82
C ILE A 22 -44.90 -8.31 3.78
N TYR A 23 -45.68 -7.52 4.52
CA TYR A 23 -45.54 -6.06 4.49
C TYR A 23 -44.21 -5.59 5.08
N PRO A 24 -43.80 -5.98 6.32
CA PRO A 24 -42.48 -5.66 6.84
C PRO A 24 -41.34 -6.13 5.93
N LEU A 25 -41.47 -7.32 5.35
CA LEU A 25 -40.53 -7.88 4.36
C LEU A 25 -40.36 -6.96 3.14
N MET A 26 -41.46 -6.57 2.50
CA MET A 26 -41.40 -5.73 1.30
C MET A 26 -40.91 -4.31 1.61
N SER A 27 -41.36 -3.75 2.74
CA SER A 27 -40.88 -2.46 3.23
C SER A 27 -39.36 -2.47 3.46
N TYR A 28 -38.81 -3.59 3.96
CA TYR A 28 -37.37 -3.76 4.13
C TYR A 28 -36.63 -3.76 2.79
N ILE A 29 -37.11 -4.53 1.80
CA ILE A 29 -36.50 -4.61 0.47
C ILE A 29 -36.52 -3.25 -0.25
N LEU A 30 -37.60 -2.49 -0.09
CA LEU A 30 -37.78 -1.16 -0.69
C LEU A 30 -37.09 -0.04 0.10
N HIS A 31 -36.39 -0.35 1.20
CA HIS A 31 -35.79 0.63 2.11
C HIS A 31 -36.79 1.70 2.62
N LEU A 32 -38.03 1.30 2.84
CA LEU A 32 -39.07 2.17 3.41
C LEU A 32 -39.06 2.08 4.93
N ASN A 33 -39.36 3.20 5.60
CA ASN A 33 -39.50 3.23 7.05
C ASN A 33 -40.68 2.35 7.47
N GLN A 34 -40.40 1.29 8.23
CA GLN A 34 -41.40 0.33 8.64
C GLN A 34 -42.37 0.96 9.63
N ARG A 35 -43.66 1.00 9.25
CA ARG A 35 -44.73 1.31 10.21
C ARG A 35 -44.94 0.12 11.14
N LYS A 36 -45.34 0.39 12.39
CA LYS A 36 -45.74 -0.66 13.34
C LYS A 36 -46.93 -1.44 12.75
N THR A 37 -46.72 -2.74 12.50
CA THR A 37 -47.75 -3.68 12.04
C THR A 37 -47.76 -4.92 12.92
N ASN A 38 -48.76 -5.79 12.73
CA ASN A 38 -48.88 -7.05 13.47
C ASN A 38 -47.96 -8.15 12.93
N GLY A 39 -47.20 -7.87 11.86
CA GLY A 39 -46.18 -8.76 11.32
C GLY A 39 -44.78 -8.36 11.78
N SER A 40 -43.83 -9.29 11.66
CA SER A 40 -42.42 -9.05 11.97
C SER A 40 -41.52 -9.44 10.81
N LEU A 41 -40.51 -8.62 10.52
CA LEU A 41 -39.47 -8.94 9.54
C LEU A 41 -38.69 -10.19 9.94
N ASP A 42 -38.48 -10.42 11.24
CA ASP A 42 -37.66 -11.53 11.73
C ASP A 42 -38.20 -12.90 11.29
N ASN A 43 -39.52 -13.04 11.19
CA ASN A 43 -40.18 -14.28 10.73
C ASN A 43 -39.84 -14.60 9.27
N ALA A 44 -39.71 -13.57 8.43
CA ALA A 44 -39.43 -13.70 7.00
C ALA A 44 -37.94 -13.50 6.66
N LYS A 45 -37.10 -13.04 7.60
CA LYS A 45 -35.72 -12.64 7.34
C LYS A 45 -34.86 -13.74 6.72
N HIS A 46 -35.14 -14.99 7.07
CA HIS A 46 -34.42 -16.17 6.58
C HIS A 46 -34.47 -16.37 5.05
N ILE A 47 -35.42 -15.72 4.36
CA ILE A 47 -35.54 -15.79 2.89
C ILE A 47 -34.67 -14.76 2.18
N LEU A 48 -34.20 -13.72 2.89
CA LEU A 48 -33.36 -12.68 2.31
C LEU A 48 -31.88 -13.09 2.34
N ILE A 49 -31.12 -12.52 1.42
CA ILE A 49 -29.67 -12.65 1.43
C ILE A 49 -29.13 -11.85 2.64
N ASP A 50 -28.38 -12.51 3.51
CA ASP A 50 -27.66 -11.80 4.56
C ASP A 50 -26.49 -11.05 3.91
N PHE A 51 -26.66 -9.76 3.66
CA PHE A 51 -25.53 -8.85 3.50
C PHE A 51 -24.87 -8.67 4.87
N SER A 52 -24.27 -9.75 5.38
CA SER A 52 -23.46 -9.68 6.59
C SER A 52 -22.28 -8.76 6.28
N SER A 53 -22.43 -7.52 6.70
CA SER A 53 -21.43 -6.46 6.63
C SER A 53 -20.11 -6.84 7.32
N SER A 54 -20.06 -7.98 8.03
CA SER A 54 -18.84 -8.57 8.56
C SER A 54 -17.84 -8.98 7.48
N ASN A 55 -18.28 -9.51 6.35
CA ASN A 55 -17.36 -9.89 5.27
C ASN A 55 -16.91 -8.65 4.51
N LEU A 56 -17.82 -7.69 4.30
CA LEU A 56 -17.49 -6.41 3.65
C LEU A 56 -16.52 -5.57 4.49
N SER A 57 -16.74 -5.47 5.80
CA SER A 57 -15.83 -4.74 6.70
C SER A 57 -14.46 -5.40 6.79
N LYS A 58 -14.39 -6.72 6.84
CA LYS A 58 -13.12 -7.46 6.78
C LYS A 58 -12.39 -7.22 5.45
N VAL A 59 -13.09 -7.30 4.32
CA VAL A 59 -12.51 -7.04 2.99
C VAL A 59 -11.98 -5.61 2.89
N LEU A 60 -12.76 -4.62 3.36
CA LEU A 60 -12.34 -3.22 3.36
C LEU A 60 -11.11 -2.99 4.25
N VAL A 61 -11.07 -3.57 5.45
CA VAL A 61 -9.90 -3.48 6.35
C VAL A 61 -8.66 -4.08 5.70
N VAL A 62 -8.78 -5.24 5.05
CA VAL A 62 -7.65 -5.86 4.33
C VAL A 62 -7.16 -4.96 3.20
N ILE A 63 -8.06 -4.39 2.40
CA ILE A 63 -7.69 -3.44 1.33
C ILE A 63 -6.93 -2.23 1.91
N CYS A 64 -7.43 -1.65 3.01
CA CYS A 64 -6.75 -0.53 3.68
C CYS A 64 -5.33 -0.90 4.14
N ILE A 65 -5.14 -2.08 4.74
CA ILE A 65 -3.82 -2.56 5.18
C ILE A 65 -2.88 -2.71 3.97
N MET A 66 -3.36 -3.31 2.88
CA MET A 66 -2.57 -3.48 1.66
C MET A 66 -2.12 -2.13 1.08
N LEU A 67 -3.02 -1.13 1.05
CA LEU A 67 -2.68 0.22 0.59
C LEU A 67 -1.63 0.89 1.47
N VAL A 68 -1.73 0.79 2.80
CA VAL A 68 -0.74 1.35 3.72
C VAL A 68 0.64 0.72 3.51
N ILE A 69 0.71 -0.60 3.31
CA ILE A 69 1.97 -1.31 3.05
C ILE A 69 2.59 -0.82 1.74
N VAL A 70 1.80 -0.68 0.68
CA VAL A 70 2.26 -0.19 -0.62
C VAL A 70 2.80 1.24 -0.49
N MET A 71 2.09 2.12 0.22
CA MET A 71 2.53 3.51 0.43
C MET A 71 3.83 3.58 1.23
N ALA A 72 3.97 2.74 2.28
CA ALA A 72 5.20 2.65 3.04
C ALA A 72 6.36 2.15 2.18
N PHE A 73 6.14 1.16 1.32
CA PHE A 73 7.15 0.63 0.41
C PHE A 73 7.58 1.66 -0.64
N ILE A 74 6.63 2.42 -1.18
CA ILE A 74 6.96 3.53 -2.10
C ILE A 74 7.77 4.60 -1.37
N TYR A 75 7.35 4.99 -0.16
CA TYR A 75 8.06 5.99 0.64
C TYR A 75 9.49 5.57 0.96
N THR A 76 9.72 4.32 1.36
CA THR A 76 11.07 3.81 1.63
C THR A 76 11.91 3.77 0.37
N ILE A 77 11.37 3.35 -0.78
CA ILE A 77 12.09 3.42 -2.06
C ILE A 77 12.43 4.88 -2.42
N CYS A 78 11.49 5.81 -2.28
CA CYS A 78 11.71 7.22 -2.56
C CYS A 78 12.80 7.80 -1.65
N ALA A 79 12.73 7.55 -0.33
CA ALA A 79 13.74 7.98 0.62
C ALA A 79 15.11 7.36 0.33
N CYS A 80 15.18 6.05 0.06
CA CYS A 80 16.42 5.37 -0.30
C CYS A 80 17.03 5.88 -1.61
N ARG A 81 16.20 6.14 -2.63
CA ARG A 81 16.65 6.70 -3.91
C ARG A 81 17.12 8.14 -3.76
N HIS A 82 16.41 8.93 -2.95
CA HIS A 82 16.76 10.31 -2.66
C HIS A 82 18.08 10.40 -1.86
N CYS A 83 18.23 9.59 -0.82
CA CYS A 83 19.46 9.51 -0.03
C CYS A 83 20.64 8.97 -0.86
N ARG A 84 20.42 8.03 -1.78
CA ARG A 84 21.47 7.56 -2.70
C ARG A 84 22.01 8.67 -3.61
N GLN A 85 21.16 9.59 -4.05
CA GLN A 85 21.59 10.74 -4.84
C GLN A 85 22.43 11.73 -4.01
N LEU A 86 22.12 11.89 -2.72
CA LEU A 86 22.89 12.76 -1.83
C LEU A 86 24.27 12.20 -1.45
N ILE A 87 24.46 10.88 -1.48
CA ILE A 87 25.77 10.23 -1.23
C ILE A 87 26.67 10.23 -2.48
N TYR A 88 26.10 10.41 -3.68
CA TYR A 88 26.88 10.41 -4.93
C TYR A 88 27.56 11.76 -5.24
N THR A 89 27.22 12.83 -4.52
CA THR A 89 27.79 14.17 -4.74
C THR A 89 28.93 14.53 -3.79
N GLU A 90 29.50 13.57 -3.06
CA GLU A 90 30.81 13.75 -2.43
C GLU A 90 31.91 13.37 -3.45
N PRO A 91 32.49 14.32 -4.19
CA PRO A 91 33.80 14.08 -4.77
C PRO A 91 34.76 13.89 -3.60
N LYS A 92 35.30 12.69 -3.44
CA LYS A 92 36.58 12.51 -2.73
C LYS A 92 37.65 13.26 -3.53
N SER A 93 37.72 14.57 -3.36
CA SER A 93 38.85 15.39 -3.77
C SER A 93 39.98 15.18 -2.76
N VAL A 94 41.04 14.53 -3.21
CA VAL A 94 42.35 14.48 -2.54
C VAL A 94 43.38 14.85 -3.62
N PRO A 95 44.44 15.63 -3.35
CA PRO A 95 44.64 16.73 -2.41
C PRO A 95 45.13 18.00 -3.16
N GLU A 96 44.59 19.19 -2.85
CA GLU A 96 45.13 20.46 -3.34
C GLU A 96 45.65 21.27 -2.15
N GLN A 97 46.94 21.08 -1.83
CA GLN A 97 47.67 22.03 -0.99
C GLN A 97 49.08 22.21 -1.56
N TYR A 98 49.14 22.89 -2.70
CA TYR A 98 50.25 23.79 -3.00
C TYR A 98 50.22 24.93 -1.98
N CYS A 99 51.01 24.80 -0.91
CA CYS A 99 51.48 25.97 -0.16
C CYS A 99 52.86 26.34 -0.73
N LEU A 100 52.88 27.25 -1.71
CA LEU A 100 54.07 28.04 -2.00
C LEU A 100 54.21 29.11 -0.91
N LEU A 101 55.33 29.11 -0.18
CA LEU A 101 56.07 30.31 0.23
C LEU A 101 57.45 29.94 0.81
N SER A 102 58.47 30.21 -0.03
CA SER A 102 59.83 30.69 0.25
C SER A 102 60.66 30.26 1.49
N ASN A 103 61.87 29.77 1.15
CA ASN A 103 63.18 29.96 1.79
C ASN A 103 63.35 29.69 3.30
N ASP A 104 64.14 28.66 3.64
CA ASP A 104 65.57 28.86 3.95
C ASP A 104 66.31 27.53 4.18
N GLY A 105 67.52 27.43 3.62
CA GLY A 105 68.66 26.78 4.27
C GLY A 105 68.81 25.24 4.21
N SER A 106 69.93 24.84 3.62
CA SER A 106 70.80 23.74 4.09
C SER A 106 70.63 22.32 3.47
N THR A 107 71.45 22.10 2.45
CA THR A 107 72.45 21.00 2.34
C THR A 107 72.03 19.53 2.48
N ASN A 108 72.33 18.81 1.38
CA ASN A 108 73.06 17.54 1.29
C ASN A 108 72.29 16.22 1.07
N ASN A 109 72.65 15.63 -0.07
CA ASN A 109 72.99 14.21 -0.30
C ASN A 109 71.92 13.15 -0.12
N LEU A 110 71.52 12.51 -1.22
CA LEU A 110 71.87 11.13 -1.61
C LEU A 110 71.05 10.80 -2.88
N VAL A 111 71.64 10.86 -4.06
CA VAL A 111 72.07 9.68 -4.84
C VAL A 111 71.06 8.53 -4.78
N VAL A 112 70.36 8.25 -5.88
CA VAL A 112 70.55 7.07 -6.75
C VAL A 112 69.45 7.12 -7.84
N SER A 113 69.91 7.49 -9.05
CA SER A 113 69.70 6.90 -10.37
C SER A 113 68.46 6.06 -10.72
N GLU A 114 67.89 6.44 -11.88
CA GLU A 114 67.50 5.61 -13.06
C GLU A 114 66.49 4.46 -12.86
N SER A 115 65.57 4.18 -13.78
CA SER A 115 65.55 4.44 -15.22
C SER A 115 64.11 4.59 -15.72
N GLU A 116 63.96 5.49 -16.68
CA GLU A 116 62.90 5.49 -17.69
C GLU A 116 62.97 4.19 -18.50
N ASP A 117 61.83 3.74 -19.03
CA ASP A 117 61.80 3.32 -20.43
C ASP A 117 60.39 3.54 -20.99
N GLU A 118 60.41 4.35 -22.05
CA GLU A 118 59.35 4.82 -22.93
C GLU A 118 58.94 3.79 -23.99
N GLN A 119 57.70 3.97 -24.48
CA GLN A 119 57.20 3.85 -25.88
C GLN A 119 57.42 2.51 -26.64
N GLY A 120 56.61 2.05 -27.60
CA GLY A 120 55.59 2.61 -28.48
C GLY A 120 55.76 1.95 -29.87
N ILE A 121 54.65 1.68 -30.59
CA ILE A 121 54.50 1.61 -32.08
C ILE A 121 55.36 0.52 -32.80
N ASP A 122 54.83 -0.50 -33.48
CA ASP A 122 53.93 -0.52 -34.67
C ASP A 122 52.86 -1.64 -34.63
#